data_AF-A0A522W8B5-F1
#
_entry.id   AF-A0A522W8B5-F1
#
_cell.length_a   1.000
_cell.length_b   1.000
_cell.length_c   1.000
_cell.angle_alpha   90.00
_cell.angle_beta   90.00
_cell.angle_gamma   90.00
#
_symmetry.space_group_name_H-M   'P 1'
#
loop_
_entity.id
_entity.type
_entity.pdbx_description
1 polymer ?
#
loop_
_entity_poly.entity_id
_entity_poly.type
_entity_poly.pdbx_seq_one_letter_code
_entity_poly.pdbx_strand_id
1 'polypeptide(L)' 'RKEELLVDKGTLSKMWVLRRILMPMGVVDAMEFLVDKLKGTKNNNDFFDAMNS' A
#
# COMPACT_ATOMS: atom_id res chain seq x y z
N ARG A 1 -7.63 14.51 1.62
CA ARG A 1 -8.96 14.80 1.00
C ARG A 1 -8.74 15.08 -0.48
N LYS A 2 -9.60 14.58 -1.37
CA LYS A 2 -9.49 14.64 -2.85
C LYS A 2 -8.24 13.99 -3.45
N GLU A 3 -7.87 12.81 -2.95
CA GLU A 3 -6.71 12.06 -3.46
C GLU A 3 -6.92 11.55 -4.90
N GLU A 4 -8.17 11.39 -5.34
CA GLU A 4 -8.56 11.07 -6.71
C GLU A 4 -8.15 12.11 -7.77
N LEU A 5 -7.73 13.32 -7.35
CA LEU A 5 -7.20 14.35 -8.25
C LEU A 5 -5.68 14.23 -8.45
N LEU A 6 -4.99 13.44 -7.63
CA LEU A 6 -3.53 13.33 -7.59
C LEU A 6 -3.02 11.98 -8.07
N VAL A 7 -3.86 10.94 -8.00
CA VAL A 7 -3.51 9.59 -8.41
C VAL A 7 -4.58 9.02 -9.34
N ASP A 8 -4.16 8.14 -10.24
CA ASP A 8 -5.08 7.44 -11.12
C ASP A 8 -5.98 6.46 -10.35
N LYS A 9 -7.06 6.03 -10.99
CA LYS A 9 -8.05 5.12 -10.39
C LYS A 9 -7.46 3.76 -9.97
N GLY A 10 -6.47 3.26 -10.70
CA GLY A 10 -5.80 2.01 -10.39
C GLY A 10 -5.00 2.13 -9.10
N THR A 11 -4.14 3.14 -9.02
CA THR A 11 -3.37 3.44 -7.80
C THR A 11 -4.28 3.70 -6.60
N LEU A 12 -5.37 4.46 -6.79
CA LEU A 12 -6.34 4.73 -5.74
C LEU A 12 -6.97 3.44 -5.18
N SER A 13 -7.31 2.48 -6.06
CA SER A 13 -7.86 1.19 -5.67
C SER A 13 -6.84 0.35 -4.88
N LYS A 14 -5.58 0.32 -5.33
CA LYS A 14 -4.49 -0.39 -4.64
C LYS A 14 -4.21 0.21 -3.25
N MET A 15 -4.18 1.55 -3.14
CA MET A 15 -4.05 2.25 -1.85
C MET A 15 -5.20 1.93 -0.90
N TRP A 16 -6.44 1.81 -1.41
CA TRP A 16 -7.59 1.43 -0.60
C TRP A 16 -7.48 0.00 -0.05
N VAL A 17 -7.03 -0.96 -0.88
CA VAL A 17 -6.78 -2.35 -0.43
C VAL A 17 -5.70 -2.36 0.65
N LEU A 18 -4.59 -1.64 0.46
CA LEU A 18 -3.52 -1.53 1.44
C LEU A 18 -4.05 -0.99 2.78
N ARG A 19 -4.87 0.08 2.76
CA ARG A 19 -5.49 0.61 3.99
C ARG A 19 -6.35 -0.42 4.71
N ARG A 20 -7.07 -1.28 3.98
CA ARG A 20 -7.86 -2.36 4.60
C ARG A 20 -7.02 -3.44 5.25
N ILE A 21 -5.86 -3.74 4.71
CA ILE A 21 -4.90 -4.69 5.29
C ILE A 21 -4.29 -4.13 6.57
N LEU A 22 -3.94 -2.84 6.57
CA LEU A 22 -3.30 -2.17 7.72
C LEU A 22 -4.28 -1.82 8.84
N MET A 23 -5.56 -1.56 8.54
CA MET A 23 -6.57 -1.15 9.53
C MET A 23 -6.73 -2.07 10.75
N PRO A 24 -6.75 -3.41 10.63
CA PRO A 24 -6.85 -4.29 11.79
C PRO A 24 -5.53 -4.46 12.56
N MET A 25 -4.40 -3.98 12.02
CA MET A 25 -3.08 -4.12 12.63
C MET A 25 -2.83 -3.01 13.66
N GLY A 26 -2.03 -3.29 14.68
CA GLY A 26 -1.47 -2.25 15.55
C GLY A 26 -0.55 -1.32 14.76
N VAL A 27 -0.40 -0.06 15.21
CA VAL A 27 0.41 0.94 14.49
C VAL A 27 1.86 0.47 14.28
N VAL A 28 2.44 -0.20 15.28
CA VAL A 28 3.81 -0.74 15.19
C VAL A 28 3.87 -1.88 14.16
N ASP A 29 3.02 -2.88 14.30
CA ASP A 29 2.97 -4.04 13.39
C ASP A 29 2.70 -3.62 11.95
N ALA A 30 1.80 -2.66 11.73
CA ALA A 30 1.49 -2.11 10.42
C ALA A 30 2.72 -1.44 9.77
N MET A 31 3.49 -0.69 10.55
CA MET A 31 4.69 -0.02 10.06
C MET A 31 5.82 -1.03 9.78
N GLU A 32 6.00 -2.04 10.63
CA GLU A 32 6.96 -3.11 10.40
C GLU A 32 6.62 -3.92 9.15
N PHE A 33 5.35 -4.32 9.00
CA PHE A 33 4.84 -4.99 7.80
C PHE A 33 5.10 -4.16 6.53
N LEU A 34 4.81 -2.87 6.57
CA LEU A 34 5.00 -1.99 5.42
C LEU A 34 6.49 -1.88 5.05
N VAL A 35 7.36 -1.67 6.04
CA VAL A 35 8.81 -1.56 5.81
C VAL A 35 9.41 -2.85 5.28
N ASP A 36 8.99 -4.01 5.80
CA ASP A 36 9.44 -5.32 5.33
C ASP A 36 9.09 -5.53 3.85
N LYS A 37 7.85 -5.24 3.46
CA LYS A 37 7.41 -5.38 2.06
C LYS A 37 8.08 -4.39 1.12
N LEU A 38 8.25 -3.13 1.53
CA LEU A 38 8.90 -2.12 0.71
C LEU A 38 10.37 -2.46 0.45
N LYS A 39 11.10 -3.00 1.44
CA LYS A 39 12.49 -3.44 1.27
C LYS A 39 12.67 -4.53 0.21
N GLY A 40 11.64 -5.35 -0.01
CA GLY A 40 11.65 -6.39 -1.04
C GLY A 40 11.43 -5.88 -2.46
N THR A 41 11.17 -4.57 -2.64
CA THR A 41 10.77 -3.98 -3.92
C THR A 41 11.67 -2.80 -4.28
N LYS A 42 11.94 -2.59 -5.58
CA LYS A 42 12.79 -1.48 -6.02
C LYS A 42 12.03 -0.15 -6.07
N ASN A 43 10.73 -0.21 -6.33
CA ASN A 43 9.87 0.96 -6.46
C ASN A 43 8.42 0.65 -6.03
N ASN A 44 7.59 1.68 -5.88
CA ASN A 44 6.21 1.54 -5.41
C ASN A 44 5.30 0.77 -6.39
N ASN A 45 5.58 0.80 -7.69
CA ASN A 45 4.80 0.04 -8.67
C ASN A 45 5.03 -1.46 -8.46
N ASP A 46 6.30 -1.88 -8.30
CA ASP A 46 6.66 -3.26 -8.02
C ASP A 46 6.01 -3.75 -6.72
N PHE A 47 6.00 -2.92 -5.67
CA PHE A 47 5.31 -3.20 -4.40
C PHE A 47 3.81 -3.42 -4.61
N PHE A 48 3.17 -2.54 -5.36
CA PHE A 48 1.75 -2.60 -5.64
C PHE A 48 1.36 -3.78 -6.54
N ASP A 49 2.25 -4.24 -7.40
CA ASP A 49 2.03 -5.42 -8.24
C ASP A 49 2.24 -6.71 -7.46
N ALA A 50 3.23 -6.76 -6.56
CA ALA A 50 3.44 -7.87 -5.64
C ALA A 50 2.26 -8.07 -4.66
N MET A 51 1.49 -7.03 -4.37
CA MET A 51 0.28 -7.10 -3.54
C MET A 51 -0.94 -7.72 -4.23
N ASN A 52 -0.93 -7.77 -5.58
CA ASN A 52 -2.02 -8.33 -6.39
C ASN A 52 -1.79 -9.79 -6.80
N SER A 53 -0.67 -10.38 -6.36
CA SER A 53 -0.32 -11.79 -6.62
C SER A 53 -0.65 -12.69 -5.43
#